data_AF-A0A6P1TDX1-F1
#
_entry.id   AF-A0A6P1TDX1-F1
#
_cell.length_a   1.000
_cell.length_b   1.000
_cell.length_c   1.000
_cell.angle_alpha   90.00
_cell.angle_beta   90.00
_cell.angle_gamma   90.00
#
_symmetry.space_group_name_H-M   'P 1'
#
loop_
_entity.id
_entity.type
_entity.pdbx_description
1 polymer ?
#
loop_
_entity_poly.entity_id
_entity_poly.type
_entity_poly.pdbx_seq_one_letter_code
_entity_poly.pdbx_strand_id
1 'polypeptide(L)'
;MSPRAQVYILAALLALMGAGLTIYKSVELGFPLLPGEYRTVWTIEAKVHFNADGGPAKAALTLPRAQRNMEVLGETFSSSGYGFNVIREDDEYRAVWAKRQATGAQSLFYQLDVHQTPGAALEQPLDLSTEVVKPLLGAREQEAVRQAIYSLVETARERSSDTRTFTSELLTALGDNRNQDRNLIFGYYKDRSFVDIALLVLSAADIPAHRIRGLYLEDDRRRLDPEDLLEIYDGKRWVVFEPLSGSPGVPKNFFIWQRGGKSLLDVEGGRNSGVTFSVISNDVPARDVAMLSTSQEKEALVDFSIYSLPIEQQSIFKLILLVPVGALVVVLLRVFVGLRTSGTFMPVLLAIAFIETQLLTGLAIFVLILILGLWIRFYLSRLNLLLVARIAAVVVTVVILMGAISVVSYKLGIEQALTVTFFPMIILAWTIERMSIVWEEDGPYEVVIQAGGSLLVAVMAWWVMTNRYIEHWTFNFPELLLVLLGFIMIVGNYTGFRLGELARFRQLVR
;
A
#
# COMPACT_ATOMS: atom_id res chain seq x y z
N MET A 1 13.88 -3.68 -49.71
CA MET A 1 13.16 -4.63 -48.82
C MET A 1 11.68 -4.32 -48.88
N SER A 2 10.80 -5.32 -48.89
CA SER A 2 9.35 -5.04 -48.85
C SER A 2 8.95 -4.48 -47.48
N PRO A 3 7.94 -3.58 -47.39
CA PRO A 3 7.48 -3.04 -46.12
C PRO A 3 7.08 -4.14 -45.11
N ARG A 4 6.53 -5.25 -45.60
CA ARG A 4 6.20 -6.43 -44.77
C ARG A 4 7.45 -7.07 -44.17
N ALA A 5 8.50 -7.27 -44.97
CA ALA A 5 9.76 -7.86 -44.47
C ALA A 5 10.42 -6.95 -43.42
N GLN A 6 10.34 -5.62 -43.58
CA GLN A 6 10.83 -4.67 -42.57
C GLN A 6 10.11 -4.82 -41.23
N VAL A 7 8.79 -5.00 -41.22
CA VAL A 7 8.04 -5.21 -39.98
C VAL A 7 8.41 -6.52 -39.30
N TYR A 8 8.54 -7.63 -40.05
CA TYR A 8 8.94 -8.90 -39.45
C TYR A 8 10.36 -8.86 -38.86
N ILE A 9 11.30 -8.19 -39.53
CA ILE A 9 12.67 -8.04 -39.02
C ILE A 9 12.69 -7.17 -37.77
N LEU A 10 11.98 -6.05 -37.77
CA LEU A 10 11.90 -5.18 -36.59
C LEU A 10 11.22 -5.90 -35.43
N ALA A 11 10.12 -6.61 -35.68
CA ALA A 11 9.43 -7.40 -34.66
C ALA A 11 10.33 -8.51 -34.08
N ALA A 12 11.08 -9.22 -34.92
CA ALA A 12 12.04 -10.23 -34.47
C ALA A 12 13.17 -9.62 -33.63
N LEU A 13 13.71 -8.47 -34.03
CA LEU A 13 14.75 -7.78 -33.30
C LEU A 13 14.26 -7.30 -31.91
N LEU A 14 13.06 -6.71 -31.84
CA LEU A 14 12.44 -6.32 -30.58
C LEU A 14 12.17 -7.51 -29.67
N ALA A 15 11.64 -8.61 -30.22
CA ALA A 15 11.36 -9.83 -29.47
C ALA A 15 12.64 -10.49 -28.94
N LEU A 16 13.70 -10.56 -29.75
CA LEU A 16 15.00 -11.09 -29.33
C LEU A 16 15.65 -10.22 -28.25
N MET A 17 15.58 -8.90 -28.39
CA MET A 17 16.11 -7.97 -27.39
C MET A 17 15.36 -8.09 -26.06
N GLY A 18 14.02 -8.09 -26.09
CA GLY A 18 13.20 -8.25 -24.89
C GLY A 18 13.46 -9.59 -24.21
N ALA A 19 13.40 -10.70 -24.96
CA ALA A 19 13.67 -12.03 -24.42
C ALA A 19 15.09 -12.18 -23.89
N GLY A 20 16.09 -11.61 -24.58
CA GLY A 20 17.49 -11.64 -24.15
C GLY A 20 17.70 -10.93 -22.81
N LEU A 21 17.10 -9.74 -22.62
CA LEU A 21 17.15 -9.01 -21.35
C LEU A 21 16.43 -9.78 -20.22
N THR A 22 15.27 -10.37 -20.51
CA THR A 22 14.54 -11.21 -19.54
C THR A 22 15.37 -12.41 -19.10
N ILE A 23 16.02 -13.12 -20.03
CA ILE A 23 16.88 -14.27 -19.72
C ILE A 23 18.09 -13.84 -18.90
N TYR A 24 18.75 -12.74 -19.29
CA TYR A 24 19.87 -12.18 -18.53
C TYR A 24 19.46 -11.89 -17.07
N LYS A 25 18.32 -11.21 -16.88
CA LYS A 25 17.79 -10.91 -15.55
C LYS A 25 17.40 -12.16 -14.76
N SER A 26 16.88 -13.19 -15.43
CA SER A 26 16.53 -14.43 -14.74
C SER A 26 17.75 -15.25 -14.31
N VAL A 27 18.78 -15.32 -15.16
CA VAL A 27 19.96 -16.18 -14.93
C VAL A 27 21.02 -15.48 -14.08
N GLU A 28 21.40 -14.24 -14.41
CA GLU A 28 22.51 -13.51 -13.75
C GLU A 28 22.05 -12.75 -12.50
N LEU A 29 20.83 -12.20 -12.54
CA LEU A 29 20.24 -11.46 -11.42
C LEU A 29 19.32 -12.33 -10.55
N GLY A 30 19.06 -13.58 -10.97
CA GLY A 30 18.36 -14.58 -10.16
C GLY A 30 16.83 -14.47 -10.12
N PHE A 31 16.23 -13.54 -10.89
CA PHE A 31 14.78 -13.31 -10.87
C PHE A 31 13.99 -14.55 -11.36
N PRO A 32 12.97 -15.01 -10.63
CA PRO A 32 12.19 -16.20 -10.97
C PRO A 32 11.21 -15.91 -12.12
N LEU A 33 11.24 -16.76 -13.15
CA LEU A 33 10.29 -16.70 -14.27
C LEU A 33 8.88 -17.18 -13.87
N LEU A 34 8.78 -18.08 -12.90
CA LEU A 34 7.51 -18.61 -12.44
C LEU A 34 7.15 -18.03 -11.07
N PRO A 35 5.87 -17.70 -10.84
CA PRO A 35 5.40 -17.40 -9.50
C PRO A 35 5.61 -18.63 -8.60
N GLY A 36 6.46 -18.52 -7.57
CA GLY A 36 6.79 -19.58 -6.61
C GLY A 36 5.92 -19.53 -5.35
N GLU A 37 6.36 -20.17 -4.26
CA GLU A 37 5.79 -19.89 -2.93
C GLU A 37 6.08 -18.42 -2.60
N TYR A 38 5.03 -17.64 -2.37
CA TYR A 38 5.16 -16.27 -1.96
C TYR A 38 5.38 -16.20 -0.45
N ARG A 39 6.27 -15.31 -0.04
CA ARG A 39 6.46 -14.89 1.33
C ARG A 39 5.93 -13.47 1.43
N THR A 40 5.11 -13.24 2.44
CA THR A 40 4.67 -11.88 2.75
C THR A 40 5.88 -11.09 3.25
N VAL A 41 6.24 -10.06 2.50
CA VAL A 41 7.21 -9.04 2.87
C VAL A 41 6.42 -7.80 3.23
N TRP A 42 6.65 -7.30 4.43
CA TRP A 42 6.06 -6.08 4.91
C TRP A 42 7.02 -4.93 4.61
N THR A 43 6.57 -3.99 3.79
CA THR A 43 7.30 -2.75 3.57
C THR A 43 6.77 -1.71 4.55
N ILE A 44 7.64 -1.25 5.44
CA ILE A 44 7.35 -0.25 6.47
C ILE A 44 8.07 1.04 6.08
N GLU A 45 7.31 2.09 5.77
CA GLU A 45 7.84 3.41 5.45
C GLU A 45 7.65 4.36 6.64
N ALA A 46 8.74 4.93 7.13
CA ALA A 46 8.73 6.02 8.09
C ALA A 46 8.90 7.36 7.36
N LYS A 47 7.88 8.21 7.43
CA LYS A 47 7.88 9.57 6.87
C LYS A 47 8.07 10.58 7.98
N VAL A 48 9.24 11.21 8.00
CA VAL A 48 9.54 12.35 8.88
C VAL A 48 9.15 13.64 8.19
N HIS A 49 8.37 14.49 8.87
CA HIS A 49 7.97 15.80 8.38
C HIS A 49 8.31 16.88 9.41
N PHE A 50 8.76 18.05 8.94
CA PHE A 50 9.01 19.23 9.77
C PHE A 50 9.06 20.50 8.92
N ASN A 51 8.92 21.67 9.53
CA ASN A 51 9.09 22.97 8.89
C ASN A 51 10.46 23.55 9.24
N ALA A 52 11.31 23.76 8.23
CA ALA A 52 12.66 24.29 8.45
C ALA A 52 12.68 25.83 8.55
N ASP A 53 13.49 26.34 9.47
CA ASP A 53 13.56 27.77 9.82
C ASP A 53 14.45 28.61 8.88
N GLY A 54 15.03 28.00 7.83
CA GLY A 54 15.85 28.69 6.83
C GLY A 54 17.37 28.60 7.01
N GLY A 55 17.82 27.93 8.07
CA GLY A 55 19.23 27.66 8.37
C GLY A 55 19.60 26.18 8.27
N PRO A 56 20.67 25.74 8.97
CA PRO A 56 21.02 24.33 9.08
C PRO A 56 19.92 23.55 9.79
N ALA A 57 19.55 22.40 9.22
CA ALA A 57 18.57 21.50 9.80
C ALA A 57 19.16 20.10 9.93
N LYS A 58 18.86 19.44 11.06
CA LYS A 58 19.27 18.08 11.37
C LYS A 58 18.07 17.32 11.92
N ALA A 59 17.76 16.16 11.36
CA ALA A 59 16.71 15.27 11.84
C ALA A 59 17.34 13.91 12.18
N ALA A 60 17.04 13.36 13.34
CA ALA A 60 17.50 12.05 13.80
C ALA A 60 16.30 11.17 14.13
N LEU A 61 16.14 10.05 13.40
CA LEU A 61 15.11 9.05 13.64
C LEU A 61 15.75 7.79 14.24
N THR A 62 15.17 7.29 15.33
CA THR A 62 15.57 5.99 15.90
C THR A 62 15.11 4.87 14.97
N LEU A 63 16.04 3.97 14.63
CA LEU A 63 15.80 2.83 13.74
C LEU A 63 15.54 1.54 14.54
N PRO A 64 14.76 0.60 14.00
CA PRO A 64 14.49 -0.66 14.67
C PRO A 64 15.74 -1.55 14.74
N ARG A 65 15.93 -2.19 15.90
CA ARG A 65 16.97 -3.22 16.08
C ARG A 65 16.49 -4.54 15.49
N ALA A 66 17.43 -5.42 15.12
CA ALA A 66 17.13 -6.74 14.57
C ALA A 66 16.27 -7.58 15.51
N GLN A 67 15.18 -8.17 15.00
CA GLN A 67 14.24 -8.99 15.77
C GLN A 67 14.37 -10.46 15.37
N ARG A 68 14.09 -11.40 16.27
CA ARG A 68 14.21 -12.85 15.96
C ARG A 68 13.06 -13.31 15.05
N ASN A 69 11.90 -12.69 15.22
CA ASN A 69 10.67 -12.96 14.47
C ASN A 69 10.56 -12.16 13.17
N MET A 70 11.42 -11.16 12.95
CA MET A 70 11.40 -10.31 11.76
C MET A 70 12.81 -10.20 11.19
N GLU A 71 12.99 -10.75 10.01
CA GLU A 71 14.22 -10.63 9.24
C GLU A 71 14.15 -9.36 8.38
N VAL A 72 15.16 -8.49 8.49
CA VAL A 72 15.27 -7.30 7.65
C VAL A 72 15.89 -7.72 6.32
N LEU A 73 15.15 -7.53 5.22
CA LEU A 73 15.58 -7.89 3.86
C LEU A 73 16.31 -6.74 3.16
N GLY A 74 15.94 -5.50 3.49
CA GLY A 74 16.47 -4.31 2.85
C GLY A 74 16.12 -3.04 3.59
N GLU A 75 17.01 -2.05 3.50
CA GLU A 75 16.83 -0.70 4.00
C GLU A 75 17.04 0.27 2.84
N THR A 76 16.07 1.14 2.58
CA THR A 76 16.16 2.16 1.53
C THR A 76 15.88 3.54 2.11
N PHE A 77 16.61 4.55 1.65
CA PHE A 77 16.45 5.93 2.08
C PHE A 77 16.19 6.83 0.87
N SER A 78 15.22 7.75 0.99
CA SER A 78 15.00 8.76 -0.04
C SER A 78 14.86 10.15 0.59
N SER A 79 15.77 11.04 0.22
CA SER A 79 15.75 12.44 0.66
C SER A 79 16.50 13.33 -0.32
N SER A 80 15.80 14.27 -0.95
CA SER A 80 16.40 15.18 -1.92
C SER A 80 17.28 16.23 -1.24
N GLY A 81 18.58 16.19 -1.51
CA GLY A 81 19.54 17.22 -1.08
C GLY A 81 19.87 17.25 0.41
N TYR A 82 19.66 16.14 1.13
CA TYR A 82 20.14 15.94 2.50
C TYR A 82 21.36 15.00 2.49
N GLY A 83 22.34 15.27 3.35
CA GLY A 83 23.34 14.27 3.71
C GLY A 83 22.72 13.25 4.66
N PHE A 84 23.05 11.97 4.47
CA PHE A 84 22.52 10.86 5.26
C PHE A 84 23.66 10.13 5.95
N ASN A 85 23.47 9.79 7.22
CA ASN A 85 24.38 8.95 7.98
C ASN A 85 23.60 8.08 8.97
N VAL A 86 24.08 6.86 9.20
CA VAL A 86 23.52 5.96 10.22
C VAL A 86 24.53 5.88 11.36
N ILE A 87 24.12 6.29 12.55
CA ILE A 87 24.91 6.15 13.78
C ILE A 87 24.60 4.79 14.39
N ARG A 88 25.66 4.02 14.67
CA ARG A 88 25.63 2.70 15.31
C ARG A 88 26.56 2.72 16.52
N GLU A 89 26.07 3.20 17.65
CA GLU A 89 26.75 3.11 18.95
C GLU A 89 25.84 2.34 19.94
N ASP A 90 26.39 1.72 20.98
CA ASP A 90 25.74 0.68 21.83
C ASP A 90 24.26 0.93 22.16
N ASP A 91 23.88 2.18 22.46
CA ASP A 91 22.50 2.59 22.78
C ASP A 91 21.83 3.48 21.70
N GLU A 92 22.57 3.89 20.66
CA GLU A 92 22.10 4.79 19.60
C GLU A 92 22.18 4.13 18.21
N TYR A 93 21.05 3.56 17.76
CA TYR A 93 20.83 3.15 16.38
C TYR A 93 19.90 4.15 15.69
N ARG A 94 20.48 5.13 14.97
CA ARG A 94 19.73 6.30 14.47
C ARG A 94 20.12 6.68 13.04
N ALA A 95 19.11 6.95 12.21
CA ALA A 95 19.26 7.60 10.92
C ALA A 95 19.31 9.12 11.12
N VAL A 96 20.35 9.77 10.59
CA VAL A 96 20.56 11.21 10.70
C VAL A 96 20.59 11.84 9.32
N TRP A 97 19.66 12.76 9.09
CA TRP A 97 19.63 13.64 7.93
C TRP A 97 20.16 15.01 8.32
N ALA A 98 21.08 15.56 7.53
CA ALA A 98 21.64 16.89 7.76
C ALA A 98 21.69 17.71 6.47
N LYS A 99 21.30 18.98 6.55
CA LYS A 99 21.37 19.93 5.44
C LYS A 99 21.76 21.31 5.96
N ARG A 100 22.69 21.99 5.28
CA ARG A 100 23.17 23.32 5.71
C ARG A 100 22.14 24.44 5.56
N GLN A 101 21.23 24.31 4.60
CA GLN A 101 20.20 25.31 4.36
C GLN A 101 18.92 24.62 3.89
N ALA A 102 17.92 24.60 4.78
CA ALA A 102 16.59 24.06 4.52
C ALA A 102 15.54 25.13 4.82
N THR A 103 14.57 25.31 3.92
CA THR A 103 13.51 26.31 4.04
C THR A 103 12.15 25.68 3.78
N GLY A 104 11.15 26.04 4.61
CA GLY A 104 9.77 25.58 4.42
C GLY A 104 9.57 24.10 4.78
N ALA A 105 8.49 23.51 4.28
CA ALA A 105 8.11 22.13 4.60
C ALA A 105 9.12 21.11 4.06
N GLN A 106 9.59 20.22 4.93
CA GLN A 106 10.54 19.15 4.62
C GLN A 106 9.86 17.79 4.80
N SER A 107 10.25 16.83 3.98
CA SER A 107 9.82 15.43 4.09
C SER A 107 11.02 14.51 3.81
N LEU A 108 11.25 13.59 4.72
CA LEU A 108 12.33 12.60 4.66
C LEU A 108 11.71 11.21 4.81
N PHE A 109 12.22 10.24 4.05
CA PHE A 109 11.66 8.90 4.02
C PHE A 109 12.74 7.87 4.32
N TYR A 110 12.38 6.92 5.19
CA TYR A 110 13.15 5.72 5.47
C TYR A 110 12.23 4.52 5.29
N GLN A 111 12.63 3.57 4.45
CA GLN A 111 11.86 2.38 4.11
C GLN A 111 12.61 1.14 4.58
N LEU A 112 11.86 0.23 5.18
CA LEU A 112 12.35 -1.04 5.70
C LEU A 112 11.50 -2.18 5.16
N ASP A 113 12.13 -3.16 4.53
CA ASP A 113 11.46 -4.38 4.08
C ASP A 113 11.74 -5.50 5.08
N VAL A 114 10.68 -6.06 5.69
CA VAL A 114 10.79 -7.11 6.70
C VAL A 114 9.99 -8.35 6.34
N HIS A 115 10.57 -9.51 6.63
CA HIS A 115 9.91 -10.79 6.51
C HIS A 115 9.69 -11.44 7.87
N GLN A 116 8.46 -11.88 8.14
CA GLN A 116 8.16 -12.57 9.38
C GLN A 116 8.65 -14.02 9.30
N THR A 117 9.59 -14.39 10.17
CA THR A 117 10.11 -15.77 10.28
C THR A 117 9.11 -16.63 11.08
N PRO A 118 8.46 -17.64 10.46
CA PRO A 118 7.47 -18.45 11.16
C PRO A 118 8.10 -19.26 12.31
N GLY A 119 7.51 -19.20 13.50
CA GLY A 119 7.92 -20.01 14.66
C GLY A 119 9.12 -19.46 15.45
N ALA A 120 9.68 -18.32 15.06
CA ALA A 120 10.71 -17.65 15.84
C ALA A 120 10.13 -16.99 17.10
N ALA A 121 10.92 -16.98 18.18
CA ALA A 121 10.52 -16.38 19.45
C ALA A 121 10.31 -14.86 19.28
N LEU A 122 9.15 -14.37 19.74
CA LEU A 122 8.82 -12.94 19.78
C LEU A 122 9.64 -12.19 20.84
N GLU A 123 10.07 -12.90 21.88
CA GLU A 123 10.91 -12.36 22.94
C GLU A 123 12.40 -12.48 22.55
N GLN A 124 13.14 -11.37 22.70
CA GLN A 124 14.60 -11.35 22.59
C GLN A 124 15.19 -10.85 23.90
N PRO A 125 16.23 -11.50 24.45
CA PRO A 125 16.98 -10.93 25.54
C PRO A 125 17.72 -9.68 25.04
N LEU A 126 17.55 -8.56 25.73
CA LEU A 126 18.42 -7.40 25.62
C LEU A 126 19.18 -7.21 26.94
N ASP A 127 20.45 -6.84 26.84
CA ASP A 127 21.22 -6.23 27.93
C ASP A 127 20.81 -4.76 28.10
N LEU A 128 19.53 -4.52 28.43
CA LEU A 128 19.07 -3.22 28.87
C LEU A 128 19.32 -3.07 30.37
N SER A 129 19.66 -1.86 30.80
CA SER A 129 19.83 -1.56 32.23
C SER A 129 18.58 -1.95 33.01
N THR A 130 18.78 -2.70 34.08
CA THR A 130 17.72 -3.05 35.05
C THR A 130 17.64 -2.03 36.19
N GLU A 131 18.35 -0.90 36.09
CA GLU A 131 18.30 0.14 37.12
C GLU A 131 16.98 0.91 37.05
N VAL A 132 16.26 0.92 38.18
CA VAL A 132 15.01 1.68 38.31
C VAL A 132 15.35 3.10 38.78
N VAL A 133 15.06 4.09 37.94
CA VAL A 133 15.10 5.50 38.36
C VAL A 133 13.86 5.77 39.21
N LYS A 134 14.05 6.00 40.51
CA LYS A 134 12.93 6.27 41.42
C LYS A 134 12.23 7.59 41.06
N PRO A 135 10.89 7.61 41.00
CA PRO A 135 10.17 8.83 40.64
C PRO A 135 10.32 9.89 41.73
N LEU A 136 10.58 11.13 41.32
CA LEU A 136 10.59 12.29 42.21
C LEU A 136 9.14 12.67 42.57
N LEU A 137 8.67 12.19 43.73
CA LEU A 137 7.39 12.54 44.34
C LEU A 137 7.68 13.52 45.51
N GLY A 138 7.50 14.83 45.30
CA GLY A 138 7.66 15.92 46.27
C GLY A 138 6.63 15.95 47.42
N ALA A 139 6.81 16.90 48.36
CA ALA A 139 6.47 16.68 49.78
C ALA A 139 5.15 17.25 50.36
N ARG A 140 4.32 18.06 49.66
CA ARG A 140 3.13 18.67 50.32
C ARG A 140 1.81 18.65 49.55
N GLU A 141 1.81 18.95 48.25
CA GLU A 141 0.57 18.89 47.43
C GLU A 141 0.34 17.51 46.78
N GLN A 142 1.28 16.58 47.00
CA GLN A 142 1.34 15.29 46.31
C GLN A 142 1.00 14.10 47.23
N GLU A 143 0.69 14.33 48.50
CA GLU A 143 0.48 13.24 49.47
C GLU A 143 -0.69 12.35 49.08
N ALA A 144 -1.82 12.92 48.63
CA ALA A 144 -2.98 12.15 48.20
C ALA A 144 -2.69 11.33 46.93
N VAL A 145 -2.02 11.92 45.94
CA VAL A 145 -1.63 11.23 44.69
C VAL A 145 -0.61 10.12 44.98
N ARG A 146 0.35 10.40 45.87
CA ARG A 146 1.35 9.45 46.34
C ARG A 146 0.70 8.27 47.05
N GLN A 147 -0.25 8.53 47.95
CA GLN A 147 -1.03 7.49 48.63
C GLN A 147 -1.84 6.65 47.63
N ALA A 148 -2.46 7.26 46.63
CA ALA A 148 -3.16 6.52 45.57
C ALA A 148 -2.21 5.62 44.76
N ILE A 149 -1.01 6.08 44.42
CA ILE A 149 0.01 5.27 43.75
C ILE A 149 0.38 4.06 44.62
N TYR A 150 0.72 4.28 45.90
CA TYR A 150 1.08 3.17 46.79
C TYR A 150 -0.10 2.23 47.08
N SER A 151 -1.32 2.75 47.19
CA SER A 151 -2.55 1.95 47.34
C SER A 151 -2.77 0.99 46.17
N LEU A 152 -2.58 1.46 44.93
CA LEU A 152 -2.64 0.61 43.73
C LEU A 152 -1.53 -0.45 43.73
N VAL A 153 -0.31 -0.08 44.10
CA VAL A 153 0.81 -1.02 44.20
C VAL A 153 0.53 -2.09 45.25
N GLU A 154 0.07 -1.74 46.45
CA GLU A 154 -0.25 -2.71 47.49
C GLU A 154 -1.42 -3.62 47.08
N THR A 155 -2.49 -3.04 46.54
CA THR A 155 -3.66 -3.82 46.07
C THR A 155 -3.27 -4.83 44.99
N ALA A 156 -2.44 -4.41 44.02
CA ALA A 156 -1.94 -5.31 42.98
C ALA A 156 -1.01 -6.39 43.56
N ARG A 157 -0.20 -6.06 44.58
CA ARG A 157 0.71 -7.00 45.25
C ARG A 157 -0.03 -8.06 46.07
N GLU A 158 -1.13 -7.69 46.74
CA GLU A 158 -1.99 -8.64 47.46
C GLU A 158 -2.73 -9.63 46.54
N ARG A 159 -3.03 -9.20 45.31
CA ARG A 159 -3.78 -9.99 44.31
C ARG A 159 -2.91 -10.75 43.32
N SER A 160 -1.59 -10.69 43.45
CA SER A 160 -0.65 -11.32 42.53
C SER A 160 0.31 -12.28 43.23
N SER A 161 0.95 -13.14 42.45
CA SER A 161 1.90 -14.16 42.94
C SER A 161 3.32 -13.99 42.41
N ASP A 162 3.49 -13.23 41.34
CA ASP A 162 4.77 -12.92 40.70
C ASP A 162 4.71 -11.55 39.99
N THR A 163 5.84 -11.06 39.50
CA THR A 163 5.94 -9.76 38.81
C THR A 163 5.01 -9.67 37.59
N ARG A 164 4.74 -10.79 36.90
CA ARG A 164 3.90 -10.80 35.70
C ARG A 164 2.44 -10.61 36.04
N THR A 165 1.93 -11.41 36.98
CA THR A 165 0.57 -11.30 37.50
C THR A 165 0.36 -9.97 38.20
N PHE A 166 1.37 -9.45 38.90
CA PHE A 166 1.37 -8.10 39.46
C PHE A 166 1.14 -7.03 38.38
N THR A 167 1.89 -7.09 37.28
CA THR A 167 1.76 -6.11 36.19
C THR A 167 0.39 -6.20 35.51
N SER A 168 -0.14 -7.39 35.26
CA SER A 168 -1.50 -7.55 34.71
C SER A 168 -2.58 -6.96 35.63
N GLU A 169 -2.51 -7.22 36.94
CA GLU A 169 -3.45 -6.67 37.92
C GLU A 169 -3.33 -5.15 38.03
N LEU A 170 -2.10 -4.64 38.04
CA LEU A 170 -1.83 -3.20 38.10
C LEU A 170 -2.38 -2.45 36.88
N LEU A 171 -2.10 -2.96 35.67
CA LEU A 171 -2.59 -2.36 34.42
C LEU A 171 -4.11 -2.41 34.34
N THR A 172 -4.73 -3.51 34.78
CA THR A 172 -6.18 -3.65 34.87
C THR A 172 -6.78 -2.61 35.84
N ALA A 173 -6.18 -2.45 37.02
CA ALA A 173 -6.60 -1.47 38.02
C ALA A 173 -6.42 -0.01 37.55
N LEU A 174 -5.37 0.27 36.77
CA LEU A 174 -5.14 1.57 36.11
C LEU A 174 -6.10 1.81 34.94
N GLY A 175 -6.55 0.76 34.26
CA GLY A 175 -7.54 0.82 33.18
C GLY A 175 -8.97 1.03 33.68
N ASP A 176 -9.28 0.68 34.93
CA ASP A 176 -10.63 0.75 35.47
C ASP A 176 -11.04 2.17 35.88
N ASN A 177 -11.90 2.80 35.08
CA ASN A 177 -12.47 4.13 35.36
C ASN A 177 -13.29 4.20 36.68
N ARG A 178 -13.69 3.06 37.25
CA ARG A 178 -14.39 3.00 38.55
C ARG A 178 -13.43 3.09 39.74
N ASN A 179 -12.13 2.91 39.51
CA ASN A 179 -11.12 2.97 40.55
C ASN A 179 -10.83 4.42 40.94
N GLN A 180 -11.05 4.76 42.21
CA GLN A 180 -10.88 6.11 42.74
C GLN A 180 -9.40 6.55 42.75
N ASP A 181 -8.48 5.63 43.07
CA ASP A 181 -7.04 5.91 43.13
C ASP A 181 -6.51 6.26 41.74
N ARG A 182 -6.94 5.50 40.73
CA ARG A 182 -6.67 5.81 39.33
C ARG A 182 -7.15 7.21 38.96
N ASN A 183 -8.41 7.54 39.25
CA ASN A 183 -9.00 8.83 38.89
C ASN A 183 -8.25 10.02 39.52
N LEU A 184 -7.73 9.85 40.75
CA LEU A 184 -6.91 10.85 41.41
C LEU A 184 -5.56 11.05 40.68
N ILE A 185 -4.90 9.97 40.27
CA ILE A 185 -3.62 10.00 39.56
C ILE A 185 -3.77 10.67 38.18
N PHE A 186 -4.73 10.22 37.37
CA PHE A 186 -4.98 10.80 36.04
C PHE A 186 -5.52 12.23 36.11
N GLY A 187 -6.25 12.57 37.18
CA GLY A 187 -6.71 13.93 37.45
C GLY A 187 -5.56 14.91 37.72
N TYR A 188 -4.45 14.43 38.31
CA TYR A 188 -3.24 15.21 38.54
C TYR A 188 -2.34 15.27 37.29
N TYR A 189 -2.12 14.13 36.63
CA TYR A 189 -1.26 14.00 35.45
C TYR A 189 -2.02 14.10 34.12
N LYS A 190 -2.76 15.20 33.92
CA LYS A 190 -3.67 15.36 32.75
C LYS A 190 -2.98 15.30 31.38
N ASP A 191 -1.73 15.75 31.31
CA ASP A 191 -0.97 15.83 30.05
C ASP A 191 -0.13 14.58 29.77
N ARG A 192 -0.22 13.55 30.62
CA ARG A 192 0.57 12.32 30.49
C ARG A 192 -0.24 11.21 29.86
N SER A 193 0.42 10.39 29.03
CA SER A 193 -0.21 9.21 28.45
C SER A 193 -0.46 8.14 29.53
N PHE A 194 -1.36 7.19 29.22
CA PHE A 194 -1.58 6.02 30.09
C PHE A 194 -0.27 5.27 30.37
N VAL A 195 0.58 5.10 29.36
CA VAL A 195 1.86 4.40 29.48
C VAL A 195 2.84 5.16 30.38
N ASP A 196 2.86 6.50 30.31
CA ASP A 196 3.70 7.31 31.22
C ASP A 196 3.31 7.12 32.68
N ILE A 197 2.00 7.06 32.96
CA ILE A 197 1.48 6.80 34.30
C ILE A 197 1.76 5.36 34.74
N ALA A 198 1.59 4.38 33.84
CA ALA A 198 1.93 2.99 34.14
C ALA A 198 3.42 2.82 34.50
N LEU A 199 4.32 3.42 33.74
CA LEU A 199 5.76 3.43 34.03
C LEU A 199 6.08 4.12 35.37
N LEU A 200 5.39 5.23 35.67
CA LEU A 200 5.51 5.91 36.96
C LEU A 200 5.12 4.97 38.12
N VAL A 201 3.99 4.27 38.03
CA VAL A 201 3.52 3.38 39.10
C VAL A 201 4.39 2.12 39.21
N LEU A 202 4.86 1.56 38.09
CA LEU A 202 5.80 0.43 38.08
C LEU A 202 7.15 0.79 38.70
N SER A 203 7.68 1.99 38.42
CA SER A 203 8.90 2.47 39.06
C SER A 203 8.73 2.69 40.57
N ALA A 204 7.54 3.10 41.02
CA ALA A 204 7.21 3.16 42.46
C ALA A 204 7.12 1.77 43.11
N ALA A 205 6.85 0.72 42.34
CA ALA A 205 6.86 -0.67 42.77
C ALA A 205 8.25 -1.34 42.69
N ASP A 206 9.30 -0.57 42.37
CA ASP A 206 10.68 -1.03 42.13
C ASP A 206 10.78 -2.08 40.99
N ILE A 207 9.91 -1.98 39.95
CA ILE A 207 9.95 -2.84 38.77
C ILE A 207 10.60 -2.09 37.59
N PRO A 208 11.71 -2.59 37.02
CA PRO A 208 12.30 -2.04 35.82
C PRO A 208 11.33 -2.18 34.64
N ALA A 209 11.00 -1.05 34.03
CA ALA A 209 10.03 -0.99 32.95
C ALA A 209 10.42 0.09 31.94
N HIS A 210 10.11 -0.14 30.66
CA HIS A 210 10.25 0.88 29.63
C HIS A 210 9.16 0.78 28.57
N ARG A 211 9.05 1.84 27.78
CA ARG A 211 8.13 1.91 26.65
C ARG A 211 8.70 1.12 25.46
N ILE A 212 7.83 0.44 24.75
CA ILE A 212 8.04 -0.06 23.39
C ILE A 212 7.14 0.73 22.46
N ARG A 213 7.65 1.10 21.29
CA ARG A 213 6.83 1.65 20.20
C ARG A 213 6.84 0.70 19.02
N GLY A 214 5.71 0.52 18.37
CA GLY A 214 5.63 -0.34 17.20
C GLY A 214 4.38 -0.11 16.36
N LEU A 215 4.19 -1.00 15.40
CA LEU A 215 3.16 -0.89 14.38
C LEU A 215 2.47 -2.23 14.21
N TYR A 216 1.14 -2.21 14.08
CA TYR A 216 0.41 -3.38 13.61
C TYR A 216 0.62 -3.53 12.10
N LEU A 217 1.12 -4.69 11.71
CA LEU A 217 1.31 -5.10 10.32
C LEU A 217 -0.04 -5.53 9.76
N GLU A 218 -0.68 -4.58 9.08
CA GLU A 218 -1.93 -4.77 8.35
C GLU A 218 -1.77 -4.13 6.98
N ASP A 219 -2.38 -4.75 5.97
CA ASP A 219 -2.20 -4.33 4.58
C ASP A 219 -2.90 -2.98 4.28
N ASP A 220 -2.31 -2.21 3.36
CA ASP A 220 -2.72 -0.88 2.89
C ASP A 220 -3.07 0.14 4.01
N ARG A 221 -2.33 0.12 5.11
CA ARG A 221 -2.45 1.11 6.18
C ARG A 221 -1.50 2.28 5.95
N ARG A 222 -2.01 3.51 6.03
CA ARG A 222 -1.24 4.74 5.78
C ARG A 222 -1.41 5.74 6.91
N ARG A 223 -0.36 6.54 7.14
CA ARG A 223 -0.34 7.61 8.17
C ARG A 223 -0.67 7.08 9.57
N LEU A 224 -0.08 5.95 9.92
CA LEU A 224 -0.17 5.34 11.24
C LEU A 224 0.70 6.12 12.23
N ASP A 225 0.14 6.37 13.40
CA ASP A 225 0.92 6.72 14.59
C ASP A 225 1.43 5.43 15.24
N PRO A 226 2.66 5.44 15.80
CA PRO A 226 3.18 4.27 16.49
C PRO A 226 2.38 3.99 17.78
N GLU A 227 2.03 2.73 17.98
CA GLU A 227 1.34 2.23 19.17
C GLU A 227 2.35 1.93 20.28
N ASP A 228 1.97 2.24 21.51
CA ASP A 228 2.82 2.03 22.69
C ASP A 228 2.48 0.70 23.37
N LEU A 229 3.51 -0.14 23.56
CA LEU A 229 3.49 -1.29 24.47
C LEU A 229 4.40 -1.03 25.67
N LEU A 230 4.28 -1.86 26.69
CA LEU A 230 5.07 -1.77 27.91
C LEU A 230 5.91 -3.03 28.08
N GLU A 231 7.19 -2.89 28.41
CA GLU A 231 8.07 -4.03 28.69
C GLU A 231 8.60 -3.93 30.12
N ILE A 232 8.51 -5.02 30.89
CA ILE A 232 8.98 -5.10 32.27
C ILE A 232 9.99 -6.22 32.46
N TYR A 233 10.91 -6.04 33.42
CA TYR A 233 11.84 -7.08 33.82
C TYR A 233 11.26 -7.91 34.96
N ASP A 234 11.02 -9.21 34.73
CA ASP A 234 10.43 -10.11 35.73
C ASP A 234 11.46 -10.73 36.71
N GLY A 235 12.73 -10.32 36.60
CA GLY A 235 13.85 -10.89 37.36
C GLY A 235 14.64 -11.95 36.59
N LYS A 236 14.08 -12.50 35.50
CA LYS A 236 14.73 -13.48 34.62
C LYS A 236 14.81 -12.99 33.17
N ARG A 237 13.75 -12.34 32.69
CA ARG A 237 13.62 -11.85 31.31
C ARG A 237 12.70 -10.64 31.22
N TRP A 238 12.83 -9.93 30.11
CA TRP A 238 11.90 -8.87 29.71
C TRP A 238 10.60 -9.48 29.17
N VAL A 239 9.47 -8.92 29.57
CA VAL A 239 8.13 -9.39 29.21
C VAL A 239 7.30 -8.20 28.75
N VAL A 240 6.75 -8.31 27.55
CA VAL A 240 5.89 -7.28 26.95
C VAL A 240 4.46 -7.42 27.46
N PHE A 241 3.80 -6.29 27.66
CA PHE A 241 2.41 -6.17 28.08
C PHE A 241 1.70 -5.15 27.19
N GLU A 242 0.45 -5.47 26.85
CA GLU A 242 -0.47 -4.52 26.25
C GLU A 242 -1.04 -3.59 27.34
N PRO A 243 -0.86 -2.26 27.25
CA PRO A 243 -1.17 -1.37 28.36
C PRO A 243 -2.64 -1.37 28.79
N LEU A 244 -3.57 -1.45 27.83
CA LEU A 244 -5.00 -1.34 28.12
C LEU A 244 -5.62 -2.66 28.57
N SER A 245 -5.20 -3.80 28.01
CA SER A 245 -5.75 -5.11 28.36
C SER A 245 -5.02 -5.75 29.54
N GLY A 246 -3.79 -5.33 29.85
CA GLY A 246 -2.92 -5.96 30.83
C GLY A 246 -2.45 -7.37 30.41
N SER A 247 -2.68 -7.76 29.15
CA SER A 247 -2.34 -9.09 28.66
C SER A 247 -0.83 -9.19 28.37
N PRO A 248 -0.15 -10.25 28.83
CA PRO A 248 1.26 -10.48 28.52
C PRO A 248 1.44 -11.00 27.09
N GLY A 249 2.53 -10.61 26.45
CA GLY A 249 2.98 -11.07 25.14
C GLY A 249 2.96 -9.97 24.08
N VAL A 250 3.73 -10.20 23.01
CA VAL A 250 3.72 -9.35 21.82
C VAL A 250 2.61 -9.85 20.88
N PRO A 251 1.73 -8.96 20.36
CA PRO A 251 0.74 -9.38 19.38
C PRO A 251 1.40 -9.97 18.12
N LYS A 252 0.79 -10.99 17.51
CA LYS A 252 1.42 -11.77 16.42
C LYS A 252 1.80 -10.92 15.19
N ASN A 253 1.05 -9.87 14.93
CA ASN A 253 1.24 -8.93 13.81
C ASN A 253 1.89 -7.62 14.27
N PHE A 254 2.51 -7.54 15.43
CA PHE A 254 3.14 -6.30 15.91
C PHE A 254 4.62 -6.25 15.54
N PHE A 255 5.02 -5.20 14.84
CA PHE A 255 6.41 -4.90 14.54
C PHE A 255 6.95 -3.89 15.55
N ILE A 256 7.96 -4.27 16.33
CA ILE A 256 8.59 -3.37 17.30
C ILE A 256 9.54 -2.41 16.58
N TRP A 257 9.19 -1.12 16.56
CA TRP A 257 10.04 -0.09 15.97
C TRP A 257 11.13 0.40 16.93
N GLN A 258 10.79 0.60 18.21
CA GLN A 258 11.70 1.11 19.21
C GLN A 258 11.47 0.39 20.54
N ARG A 259 12.56 0.02 21.23
CA ARG A 259 12.54 -0.44 22.62
C ARG A 259 13.39 0.48 23.47
N GLY A 260 12.77 1.17 24.43
CA GLY A 260 13.48 2.11 25.31
C GLY A 260 14.07 3.34 24.58
N GLY A 261 15.02 4.01 25.23
CA GLY A 261 15.75 5.15 24.67
C GLY A 261 15.05 6.52 24.82
N LYS A 262 15.77 7.58 24.42
CA LYS A 262 15.44 8.99 24.75
C LYS A 262 14.27 9.58 23.94
N SER A 263 14.23 9.38 22.61
CA SER A 263 13.19 9.93 21.72
C SER A 263 13.11 9.16 20.40
N LEU A 264 11.92 9.07 19.80
CA LEU A 264 11.74 8.45 18.48
C LEU A 264 12.30 9.35 17.36
N LEU A 265 12.07 10.66 17.46
CA LEU A 265 12.46 11.66 16.48
C LEU A 265 12.99 12.91 17.18
N ASP A 266 14.20 13.33 16.82
CA ASP A 266 14.80 14.59 17.28
C ASP A 266 15.07 15.49 16.06
N VAL A 267 14.60 16.73 16.10
CA VAL A 267 14.79 17.71 15.00
C VAL A 267 15.40 19.00 15.54
N GLU A 268 16.52 19.41 14.95
CA GLU A 268 17.20 20.67 15.16
C GLU A 268 17.05 21.57 13.93
N GLY A 269 16.83 22.87 14.12
CA GLY A 269 16.67 23.83 13.02
C GLY A 269 15.31 23.78 12.30
N GLY A 270 14.29 23.20 12.95
CA GLY A 270 12.93 23.16 12.43
C GLY A 270 11.87 23.01 13.54
N ARG A 271 10.60 23.16 13.16
CA ARG A 271 9.42 23.14 14.04
C ARG A 271 8.33 22.23 13.48
N ASN A 272 7.33 21.91 14.32
CA ASN A 272 6.20 21.03 13.97
C ASN A 272 6.69 19.69 13.37
N SER A 273 7.64 19.07 14.06
CA SER A 273 8.20 17.79 13.65
C SER A 273 7.30 16.63 14.04
N GLY A 274 7.23 15.63 13.16
CA GLY A 274 6.50 14.39 13.41
C GLY A 274 7.00 13.26 12.52
N VAL A 275 6.70 12.03 12.94
CA VAL A 275 6.92 10.83 12.14
C VAL A 275 5.60 10.10 11.99
N THR A 276 5.27 9.72 10.76
CA THR A 276 4.10 8.91 10.43
C THR A 276 4.57 7.67 9.70
N PHE A 277 3.90 6.55 9.91
CA PHE A 277 4.25 5.28 9.29
C PHE A 277 3.24 4.86 8.22
N SER A 278 3.70 4.12 7.22
CA SER A 278 2.85 3.43 6.25
C SER A 278 3.31 1.99 6.14
N VAL A 279 2.37 1.06 6.03
CA VAL A 279 2.64 -0.38 5.93
C VAL A 279 1.86 -0.94 4.75
N ILE A 280 2.55 -1.71 3.91
CA ILE A 280 1.93 -2.53 2.86
C ILE A 280 2.50 -3.94 2.93
N SER A 281 1.66 -4.94 2.64
CA SER A 281 2.15 -6.28 2.37
C SER A 281 2.40 -6.45 0.87
N ASN A 282 3.59 -6.94 0.54
CA ASN A 282 3.93 -7.37 -0.80
C ASN A 282 4.18 -8.88 -0.74
N ASP A 283 3.46 -9.62 -1.57
CA ASP A 283 3.76 -11.02 -1.80
C ASP A 283 4.98 -11.10 -2.72
N VAL A 284 6.13 -11.42 -2.14
CA VAL A 284 7.41 -11.56 -2.84
C VAL A 284 7.76 -13.05 -2.94
N PRO A 285 8.24 -13.57 -4.07
CA PRO A 285 8.66 -14.96 -4.17
C PRO A 285 9.70 -15.33 -3.10
N ALA A 286 9.54 -16.49 -2.45
CA ALA A 286 10.38 -16.95 -1.33
C ALA A 286 11.88 -17.02 -1.66
N ARG A 287 12.22 -17.26 -2.93
CA ARG A 287 13.60 -17.29 -3.42
C ARG A 287 14.22 -15.89 -3.48
N ASP A 288 13.43 -14.87 -3.81
CA ASP A 288 13.90 -13.48 -3.87
C ASP A 288 14.16 -12.95 -2.47
N VAL A 289 13.30 -13.31 -1.51
CA VAL A 289 13.54 -13.09 -0.07
C VAL A 289 14.87 -13.71 0.35
N ALA A 290 15.12 -14.98 0.03
CA ALA A 290 16.37 -15.66 0.36
C ALA A 290 17.61 -15.04 -0.33
N MET A 291 17.47 -14.48 -1.54
CA MET A 291 18.55 -13.77 -2.22
C MET A 291 18.84 -12.40 -1.59
N LEU A 292 17.79 -11.67 -1.19
CA LEU A 292 17.91 -10.38 -0.48
C LEU A 292 18.57 -10.55 0.89
N SER A 293 18.21 -11.61 1.63
CA SER A 293 18.86 -11.99 2.89
C SER A 293 20.36 -12.29 2.77
N THR A 294 20.83 -12.70 1.58
CA THR A 294 22.20 -13.20 1.38
C THR A 294 23.16 -12.16 0.77
N SER A 295 22.63 -11.09 0.15
CA SER A 295 23.42 -10.23 -0.74
C SER A 295 23.64 -8.83 -0.16
N GLN A 296 24.71 -8.64 0.62
CA GLN A 296 25.18 -7.30 1.04
C GLN A 296 25.81 -6.47 -0.09
N GLU A 297 26.00 -7.05 -1.28
CA GLU A 297 26.61 -6.37 -2.42
C GLU A 297 25.78 -6.60 -3.69
N LYS A 298 25.05 -5.57 -4.15
CA LYS A 298 24.69 -5.32 -5.56
C LYS A 298 23.97 -3.96 -5.68
N GLU A 299 24.74 -2.88 -5.58
CA GLU A 299 24.24 -1.49 -5.46
C GLU A 299 23.91 -0.74 -6.76
N ALA A 300 24.20 -1.22 -7.97
CA ALA A 300 24.11 -0.33 -9.16
C ALA A 300 22.92 -0.56 -10.11
N LEU A 301 22.21 -1.70 -10.02
CA LEU A 301 21.11 -2.04 -10.94
C LEU A 301 19.76 -2.27 -10.23
N VAL A 302 19.73 -2.27 -8.89
CA VAL A 302 18.52 -2.39 -8.07
C VAL A 302 17.83 -1.02 -7.89
N ASP A 303 18.59 0.08 -7.96
CA ASP A 303 18.08 1.46 -7.90
C ASP A 303 17.14 1.82 -9.06
N PHE A 304 17.26 1.16 -10.21
CA PHE A 304 16.38 1.34 -11.38
C PHE A 304 15.21 0.34 -11.43
N SER A 305 14.96 -0.40 -10.35
CA SER A 305 13.82 -1.32 -10.29
C SER A 305 12.58 -0.60 -9.76
N ILE A 306 11.41 -0.92 -10.29
CA ILE A 306 10.11 -0.35 -9.87
C ILE A 306 9.87 -0.51 -8.35
N TYR A 307 10.60 -1.43 -7.71
CA TYR A 307 10.61 -1.67 -6.27
C TYR A 307 11.19 -0.52 -5.42
N SER A 308 12.03 0.36 -6.00
CA SER A 308 12.57 1.53 -5.29
C SER A 308 11.59 2.72 -5.24
N LEU A 309 10.48 2.66 -5.99
CA LEU A 309 9.48 3.71 -5.97
C LEU A 309 8.65 3.64 -4.68
N PRO A 310 8.19 4.78 -4.15
CA PRO A 310 7.23 4.80 -3.04
C PRO A 310 6.04 3.90 -3.33
N ILE A 311 5.57 3.19 -2.31
CA ILE A 311 4.48 2.20 -2.41
C ILE A 311 3.27 2.74 -3.18
N GLU A 312 2.89 3.99 -2.92
CA GLU A 312 1.74 4.63 -3.59
C GLU A 312 1.90 4.74 -5.11
N GLN A 313 3.14 4.87 -5.59
CA GLN A 313 3.46 4.97 -7.01
C GLN A 313 3.53 3.58 -7.66
N GLN A 314 3.92 2.54 -6.93
CA GLN A 314 4.05 1.18 -7.46
C GLN A 314 2.71 0.63 -7.98
N SER A 315 1.61 0.85 -7.25
CA SER A 315 0.27 0.38 -7.66
C SER A 315 -0.18 0.99 -8.99
N ILE A 316 0.13 2.27 -9.22
CA ILE A 316 -0.17 2.95 -10.49
C ILE A 316 0.69 2.39 -11.61
N PHE A 317 1.98 2.15 -11.36
CA PHE A 317 2.89 1.55 -12.34
C PHE A 317 2.47 0.14 -12.74
N LYS A 318 2.03 -0.69 -11.78
CA LYS A 318 1.46 -2.03 -12.07
C LYS A 318 0.31 -1.96 -13.07
N LEU A 319 -0.62 -1.02 -12.87
CA LEU A 319 -1.75 -0.81 -13.79
C LEU A 319 -1.30 -0.34 -15.18
N ILE A 320 -0.37 0.62 -15.25
CA ILE A 320 0.15 1.15 -16.52
C ILE A 320 0.84 0.06 -17.34
N LEU A 321 1.64 -0.80 -16.70
CA LEU A 321 2.37 -1.86 -17.38
C LEU A 321 1.44 -2.95 -17.94
N LEU A 322 0.24 -3.15 -17.37
CA LEU A 322 -0.75 -4.10 -17.88
C LEU A 322 -1.49 -3.58 -19.14
N VAL A 323 -1.49 -2.27 -19.41
CA VAL A 323 -2.23 -1.67 -20.55
C VAL A 323 -1.83 -2.27 -21.91
N PRO A 324 -0.54 -2.46 -22.25
CA PRO A 324 -0.13 -3.10 -23.50
C PRO A 324 -0.61 -4.55 -23.62
N VAL A 325 -0.76 -5.28 -22.50
CA VAL A 325 -1.33 -6.64 -22.50
C VAL A 325 -2.81 -6.59 -22.89
N GLY A 326 -3.56 -5.66 -22.29
CA GLY A 326 -4.95 -5.41 -22.68
C GLY A 326 -5.05 -5.07 -24.18
N ALA A 327 -4.18 -4.20 -24.69
CA ALA A 327 -4.14 -3.84 -26.10
C ALA A 327 -3.87 -5.05 -27.02
N LEU A 328 -2.98 -5.96 -26.61
CA LEU A 328 -2.75 -7.21 -27.34
C LEU A 328 -4.04 -8.04 -27.44
N VAL A 329 -4.78 -8.20 -26.33
CA VAL A 329 -6.06 -8.93 -26.34
C VAL A 329 -7.05 -8.29 -27.33
N VAL A 330 -7.17 -6.96 -27.34
CA VAL A 330 -8.03 -6.25 -28.28
C VAL A 330 -7.61 -6.51 -29.73
N VAL A 331 -6.32 -6.41 -30.03
CA VAL A 331 -5.79 -6.62 -31.38
C VAL A 331 -6.05 -8.07 -31.83
N LEU A 332 -5.80 -9.06 -30.98
CA LEU A 332 -6.06 -10.46 -31.28
C LEU A 332 -7.54 -10.72 -31.60
N LEU A 333 -8.45 -10.24 -30.76
CA LEU A 333 -9.88 -10.44 -30.97
C LEU A 333 -10.39 -9.68 -32.20
N ARG A 334 -9.85 -8.49 -32.50
CA ARG A 334 -10.23 -7.72 -33.68
C ARG A 334 -9.70 -8.33 -34.98
N VAL A 335 -8.47 -8.82 -34.99
CA VAL A 335 -7.81 -9.36 -36.19
C VAL A 335 -8.23 -10.79 -36.47
N PHE A 336 -8.25 -11.68 -35.47
CA PHE A 336 -8.57 -13.10 -35.67
C PHE A 336 -10.07 -13.39 -35.59
N VAL A 337 -10.78 -12.82 -34.61
CA VAL A 337 -12.23 -13.10 -34.44
C VAL A 337 -13.08 -12.16 -35.31
N GLY A 338 -12.68 -10.89 -35.40
CA GLY A 338 -13.43 -9.87 -36.14
C GLY A 338 -14.49 -9.16 -35.29
N LEU A 339 -14.33 -9.12 -33.98
CA LEU A 339 -15.25 -8.41 -33.08
C LEU A 339 -15.26 -6.91 -33.41
N ARG A 340 -16.47 -6.35 -33.51
CA ARG A 340 -16.68 -4.91 -33.69
C ARG A 340 -16.66 -4.25 -32.32
N THR A 341 -15.70 -3.37 -32.10
CA THR A 341 -15.57 -2.57 -30.87
C THR A 341 -15.56 -1.09 -31.23
N SER A 342 -15.91 -0.25 -30.26
CA SER A 342 -15.80 1.20 -30.41
C SER A 342 -14.34 1.63 -30.18
N GLY A 343 -13.52 1.37 -31.20
CA GLY A 343 -12.08 1.63 -31.17
C GLY A 343 -11.27 0.55 -30.43
N THR A 344 -9.97 0.79 -30.30
CA THR A 344 -9.02 -0.14 -29.65
C THR A 344 -8.75 0.20 -28.19
N PHE A 345 -8.84 1.49 -27.83
CA PHE A 345 -8.54 1.97 -26.47
C PHE A 345 -9.69 1.73 -25.49
N MET A 346 -10.93 1.87 -25.96
CA MET A 346 -12.10 1.81 -25.07
C MET A 346 -12.21 0.47 -24.32
N PRO A 347 -12.08 -0.72 -24.95
CA PRO A 347 -12.14 -1.98 -24.19
C PRO A 347 -11.03 -2.10 -23.15
N VAL A 348 -9.83 -1.57 -23.43
CA VAL A 348 -8.70 -1.59 -22.50
C VAL A 348 -8.98 -0.71 -21.28
N LEU A 349 -9.51 0.49 -21.50
CA LEU A 349 -9.87 1.39 -20.41
C LEU A 349 -11.00 0.83 -19.54
N LEU A 350 -12.01 0.20 -20.15
CA LEU A 350 -13.04 -0.50 -19.41
C LEU A 350 -12.48 -1.65 -18.58
N ALA A 351 -11.52 -2.42 -19.11
CA ALA A 351 -10.86 -3.47 -18.35
C ALA A 351 -10.13 -2.91 -17.12
N ILE A 352 -9.41 -1.79 -17.25
CA ILE A 352 -8.75 -1.12 -16.11
C ILE A 352 -9.78 -0.66 -15.08
N ALA A 353 -10.89 -0.06 -15.51
CA ALA A 353 -11.97 0.34 -14.62
C ALA A 353 -12.54 -0.87 -13.83
N PHE A 354 -12.63 -2.05 -14.45
CA PHE A 354 -13.06 -3.28 -13.77
C PHE A 354 -12.01 -3.88 -12.83
N ILE A 355 -10.72 -3.60 -13.02
CA ILE A 355 -9.68 -3.96 -12.05
C ILE A 355 -9.89 -3.14 -10.76
N GLU A 356 -10.18 -1.84 -10.87
CA GLU A 356 -10.40 -0.99 -9.69
C GLU A 356 -11.74 -1.24 -8.99
N THR A 357 -12.82 -1.49 -9.74
CA THR A 357 -14.20 -1.57 -9.21
C THR A 357 -14.70 -2.99 -8.96
N GLN A 358 -13.85 -4.00 -9.17
CA GLN A 358 -14.20 -5.41 -9.28
C GLN A 358 -15.12 -5.72 -10.47
N LEU A 359 -14.90 -6.86 -11.14
CA LEU A 359 -15.59 -7.17 -12.40
C LEU A 359 -17.12 -7.12 -12.30
N LEU A 360 -17.70 -7.78 -11.30
CA LEU A 360 -19.16 -7.95 -11.23
C LEU A 360 -19.87 -6.62 -10.92
N THR A 361 -19.37 -5.93 -9.89
CA THR A 361 -19.89 -4.63 -9.44
C THR A 361 -19.64 -3.55 -10.48
N GLY A 362 -18.43 -3.49 -11.03
CA GLY A 362 -18.05 -2.58 -12.10
C GLY A 362 -18.90 -2.77 -13.36
N LEU A 363 -19.15 -4.02 -13.77
CA LEU A 363 -20.01 -4.34 -14.91
C LEU A 363 -21.46 -3.87 -14.68
N ALA A 364 -22.03 -4.15 -13.50
CA ALA A 364 -23.39 -3.74 -13.15
C ALA A 364 -23.54 -2.21 -13.15
N ILE A 365 -22.62 -1.50 -12.50
CA ILE A 365 -22.58 -0.03 -12.47
C ILE A 365 -22.40 0.54 -13.87
N PHE A 366 -21.49 -0.04 -14.67
CA PHE A 366 -21.24 0.41 -16.03
C PHE A 366 -22.50 0.31 -16.90
N VAL A 367 -23.17 -0.85 -16.90
CA VAL A 367 -24.39 -1.06 -17.70
C VAL A 367 -25.50 -0.10 -17.25
N LEU A 368 -25.70 0.05 -15.93
CA LEU A 368 -26.70 0.97 -15.37
C LEU A 368 -26.45 2.41 -15.81
N ILE A 369 -25.22 2.90 -15.64
CA ILE A 369 -24.85 4.28 -15.99
C ILE A 369 -24.91 4.48 -17.50
N LEU A 370 -24.49 3.50 -18.31
CA LEU A 370 -24.56 3.60 -19.77
C LEU A 370 -26.01 3.73 -20.25
N ILE A 371 -26.93 2.92 -19.71
CA ILE A 371 -28.36 2.98 -20.06
C ILE A 371 -28.94 4.35 -19.66
N LEU A 372 -28.72 4.79 -18.42
CA LEU A 372 -29.24 6.07 -17.93
C LEU A 372 -28.62 7.26 -18.68
N GLY A 373 -27.32 7.21 -18.95
CA GLY A 373 -26.58 8.25 -19.68
C GLY A 373 -27.03 8.39 -21.12
N LEU A 374 -27.23 7.27 -21.83
CA LEU A 374 -27.80 7.28 -23.18
C LEU A 374 -29.24 7.81 -23.19
N TRP A 375 -30.04 7.43 -22.19
CA TRP A 375 -31.42 7.91 -22.05
C TRP A 375 -31.49 9.42 -21.84
N ILE A 376 -30.65 9.97 -20.95
CA ILE A 376 -30.57 11.40 -20.71
C ILE A 376 -30.03 12.12 -21.94
N ARG A 377 -29.03 11.57 -22.64
CA ARG A 377 -28.54 12.16 -23.87
C ARG A 377 -29.60 12.21 -24.96
N PHE A 378 -30.43 11.17 -25.11
CA PHE A 378 -31.57 11.17 -26.01
C PHE A 378 -32.61 12.24 -25.66
N TYR A 379 -32.78 12.56 -24.38
CA TYR A 379 -33.61 13.67 -23.96
C TYR A 379 -32.97 15.03 -24.32
N LEU A 380 -31.67 15.19 -24.04
CA LEU A 380 -30.91 16.41 -24.34
C LEU A 380 -30.73 16.67 -25.84
N SER A 381 -30.73 15.64 -26.69
CA SER A 381 -30.61 15.81 -28.14
C SER A 381 -31.86 16.43 -28.78
N ARG A 382 -33.02 16.35 -28.12
CA ARG A 382 -34.24 17.08 -28.50
C ARG A 382 -34.18 18.56 -28.14
N LEU A 383 -33.24 18.93 -27.26
CA LEU A 383 -32.96 20.33 -26.94
C LEU A 383 -31.97 20.82 -27.99
N ASN A 384 -32.23 21.99 -28.58
CA ASN A 384 -31.37 22.63 -29.59
C ASN A 384 -30.07 23.18 -28.96
N LEU A 385 -29.30 22.30 -28.30
CA LEU A 385 -28.05 22.61 -27.63
C LEU A 385 -26.88 22.49 -28.59
N LEU A 386 -25.90 23.39 -28.43
CA LEU A 386 -24.59 23.28 -29.06
C LEU A 386 -23.91 21.97 -28.64
N LEU A 387 -23.11 21.37 -29.53
CA LEU A 387 -22.41 20.10 -29.29
C LEU A 387 -21.61 20.11 -27.99
N VAL A 388 -20.86 21.19 -27.73
CA VAL A 388 -20.03 21.35 -26.53
C VAL A 388 -20.87 21.37 -25.25
N ALA A 389 -22.00 22.09 -25.25
CA ALA A 389 -22.91 22.16 -24.12
C ALA A 389 -23.56 20.80 -23.83
N ARG A 390 -23.84 20.03 -24.88
CA ARG A 390 -24.39 18.67 -24.76
C ARG A 390 -23.39 17.72 -24.09
N ILE A 391 -22.12 17.74 -24.50
CA ILE A 391 -21.06 16.91 -23.91
C ILE A 391 -20.87 17.24 -22.43
N ALA A 392 -20.79 18.53 -22.08
CA ALA A 392 -20.66 18.96 -20.69
C ALA A 392 -21.85 18.50 -19.83
N ALA A 393 -23.08 18.60 -20.34
CA ALA A 393 -24.28 18.13 -19.63
C ALA A 393 -24.28 16.62 -19.36
N VAL A 394 -23.76 15.82 -20.30
CA VAL A 394 -23.61 14.36 -20.12
C VAL A 394 -22.61 14.06 -19.01
N VAL A 395 -21.45 14.71 -19.00
CA VAL A 395 -20.44 14.53 -17.94
C VAL A 395 -21.03 14.87 -16.57
N VAL A 396 -21.67 16.04 -16.44
CA VAL A 396 -22.32 16.47 -15.18
C VAL A 396 -23.37 15.46 -14.73
N THR A 397 -24.16 14.94 -15.66
CA THR A 397 -25.16 13.90 -15.37
C THR A 397 -24.53 12.63 -14.83
N VAL A 398 -23.44 12.14 -15.44
CA VAL A 398 -22.72 10.95 -14.99
C VAL A 398 -22.18 11.16 -13.57
N VAL A 399 -21.61 12.34 -13.28
CA VAL A 399 -21.15 12.70 -11.93
C VAL A 399 -22.29 12.63 -10.91
N ILE A 400 -23.45 13.22 -11.24
CA ILE A 400 -24.63 13.19 -10.36
C ILE A 400 -25.12 11.76 -10.15
N LEU A 401 -25.20 10.94 -11.21
CA LEU A 401 -25.63 9.54 -11.12
C LEU A 401 -24.67 8.72 -10.26
N MET A 402 -23.36 8.89 -10.43
CA MET A 402 -22.36 8.20 -9.61
C MET A 402 -22.47 8.63 -8.15
N GLY A 403 -22.58 9.94 -7.88
CA GLY A 403 -22.78 10.44 -6.51
C GLY A 403 -24.04 9.87 -5.85
N ALA A 404 -25.15 9.80 -6.60
CA ALA A 404 -26.38 9.19 -6.11
C ALA A 404 -26.22 7.68 -5.82
N ILE A 405 -25.61 6.93 -6.73
CA ILE A 405 -25.35 5.49 -6.56
C ILE A 405 -24.43 5.25 -5.35
N SER A 406 -23.38 6.04 -5.16
CA SER A 406 -22.48 5.90 -4.01
C SER A 406 -23.19 6.16 -2.68
N VAL A 407 -24.04 7.20 -2.59
CA VAL A 407 -24.82 7.49 -1.38
C VAL A 407 -25.83 6.37 -1.09
N VAL A 408 -26.52 5.86 -2.12
CA VAL A 408 -27.47 4.75 -1.95
C VAL A 408 -26.75 3.49 -1.52
N SER A 409 -25.61 3.18 -2.13
CA SER A 409 -24.84 1.96 -1.82
C SER A 409 -24.23 2.00 -0.42
N TYR A 410 -23.78 3.18 0.03
CA TYR A 410 -23.35 3.40 1.42
C TYR A 410 -24.46 3.03 2.41
N LYS A 411 -25.69 3.49 2.15
CA LYS A 411 -26.85 3.20 3.02
C LYS A 411 -27.27 1.73 2.99
N LEU A 412 -26.99 1.01 1.90
CA LEU A 412 -27.27 -0.41 1.75
C LEU A 412 -26.16 -1.31 2.33
N GLY A 413 -25.09 -0.74 2.88
CA GLY A 413 -23.95 -1.50 3.41
C GLY A 413 -23.09 -2.16 2.32
N ILE A 414 -23.21 -1.71 1.07
CA ILE A 414 -22.39 -2.19 -0.04
C ILE A 414 -21.13 -1.31 -0.10
N GLU A 415 -20.14 -1.66 0.72
CA GLU A 415 -18.88 -0.91 0.83
C GLU A 415 -18.09 -0.86 -0.50
N GLN A 416 -18.27 -1.85 -1.37
CA GLN A 416 -17.57 -1.93 -2.67
C GLN A 416 -17.97 -0.82 -3.67
N ALA A 417 -19.08 -0.09 -3.45
CA ALA A 417 -19.53 0.97 -4.34
C ALA A 417 -19.07 2.38 -3.91
N LEU A 418 -18.26 2.47 -2.85
CA LEU A 418 -17.72 3.72 -2.31
C LEU A 418 -16.44 4.18 -3.02
N THR A 419 -15.75 3.28 -3.74
CA THR A 419 -14.49 3.53 -4.43
C THR A 419 -14.70 4.02 -5.87
N VAL A 420 -15.53 5.04 -6.06
CA VAL A 420 -15.62 5.72 -7.36
C VAL A 420 -14.46 6.70 -7.49
N THR A 421 -13.38 6.26 -8.12
CA THR A 421 -12.24 7.11 -8.51
C THR A 421 -12.61 7.97 -9.74
N PHE A 422 -11.89 9.08 -9.96
CA PHE A 422 -12.09 9.95 -11.13
C PHE A 422 -11.89 9.21 -12.46
N PHE A 423 -11.08 8.16 -12.46
CA PHE A 423 -10.65 7.49 -13.68
C PHE A 423 -11.77 6.67 -14.36
N PRO A 424 -12.46 5.72 -13.68
CA PRO A 424 -13.67 5.07 -14.19
C PRO A 424 -14.77 6.04 -14.61
N MET A 425 -14.93 7.16 -13.88
CA MET A 425 -15.92 8.20 -14.21
C MET A 425 -15.63 8.85 -15.58
N ILE A 426 -14.38 9.22 -15.86
CA ILE A 426 -13.99 9.78 -17.16
C ILE A 426 -14.22 8.77 -18.28
N ILE A 427 -13.87 7.49 -18.04
CA ILE A 427 -14.06 6.42 -19.02
C ILE A 427 -15.55 6.22 -19.34
N LEU A 428 -16.41 6.24 -18.32
CA LEU A 428 -17.86 6.14 -18.48
C LEU A 428 -18.43 7.31 -19.28
N ALA A 429 -18.04 8.54 -18.93
CA ALA A 429 -18.51 9.73 -19.64
C ALA A 429 -18.09 9.71 -21.11
N TRP A 430 -16.82 9.40 -21.39
CA TRP A 430 -16.32 9.25 -22.75
C TRP A 430 -17.03 8.12 -23.51
N THR A 431 -17.32 7.01 -22.82
CA THR A 431 -18.07 5.88 -23.39
C THR A 431 -19.48 6.30 -23.81
N ILE A 432 -20.21 7.02 -22.96
CA ILE A 432 -21.56 7.52 -23.28
C ILE A 432 -21.51 8.52 -24.44
N GLU A 433 -20.50 9.39 -24.46
CA GLU A 433 -20.26 10.32 -25.56
C GLU A 433 -20.05 9.57 -26.88
N ARG A 434 -19.13 8.61 -26.92
CA ARG A 434 -18.84 7.87 -28.14
C ARG A 434 -20.05 7.06 -28.60
N MET A 435 -20.69 6.33 -27.69
CA MET A 435 -21.81 5.45 -28.01
C MET A 435 -23.02 6.20 -28.52
N SER A 436 -23.27 7.41 -28.02
CA SER A 436 -24.41 8.16 -28.53
C SER A 436 -24.10 8.98 -29.79
N ILE A 437 -22.84 9.24 -30.15
CA ILE A 437 -22.53 9.69 -31.51
C ILE A 437 -22.85 8.55 -32.48
N VAL A 438 -22.41 7.32 -32.18
CA VAL A 438 -22.74 6.13 -32.98
C VAL A 438 -24.24 5.88 -33.04
N TRP A 439 -24.97 6.14 -31.95
CA TRP A 439 -26.44 6.06 -31.96
C TRP A 439 -27.08 7.01 -32.97
N GLU A 440 -26.58 8.24 -33.05
CA GLU A 440 -27.09 9.28 -33.96
C GLU A 440 -26.66 9.03 -35.41
N GLU A 441 -25.44 8.52 -35.65
CA GLU A 441 -24.87 8.28 -36.98
C GLU A 441 -25.28 6.93 -37.60
N ASP A 442 -25.11 5.83 -36.86
CA ASP A 442 -25.25 4.45 -37.35
C ASP A 442 -26.49 3.73 -36.78
N GLY A 443 -27.16 4.34 -35.80
CA GLY A 443 -28.39 3.84 -35.19
C GLY A 443 -28.19 2.94 -33.96
N PRO A 444 -29.30 2.58 -33.27
CA PRO A 444 -29.26 1.87 -31.99
C PRO A 444 -28.67 0.46 -32.07
N TYR A 445 -28.86 -0.23 -33.19
CA TYR A 445 -28.36 -1.59 -33.39
C TYR A 445 -26.83 -1.63 -33.39
N GLU A 446 -26.20 -0.68 -34.07
CA GLU A 446 -24.74 -0.61 -34.12
C GLU A 446 -24.14 -0.27 -32.75
N VAL A 447 -24.84 0.55 -31.94
CA VAL A 447 -24.44 0.83 -30.55
C VAL A 447 -24.45 -0.43 -29.69
N VAL A 448 -25.49 -1.24 -29.77
CA VAL A 448 -25.57 -2.48 -28.98
C VAL A 448 -24.45 -3.44 -29.39
N ILE A 449 -24.14 -3.55 -30.69
CA ILE A 449 -23.03 -4.39 -31.18
C ILE A 449 -21.69 -3.85 -30.68
N GLN A 450 -21.42 -2.56 -30.86
CA GLN A 450 -20.12 -1.98 -30.50
C GLN A 450 -19.92 -1.90 -28.99
N ALA A 451 -20.95 -1.54 -28.22
CA ALA A 451 -20.91 -1.52 -26.76
C ALA A 451 -20.76 -2.95 -26.20
N GLY A 452 -21.58 -3.89 -26.67
CA GLY A 452 -21.50 -5.30 -26.27
C GLY A 452 -20.17 -5.95 -26.66
N GLY A 453 -19.67 -5.68 -27.87
CA GLY A 453 -18.37 -6.15 -28.32
C GLY A 453 -17.22 -5.55 -27.51
N SER A 454 -17.27 -4.25 -27.20
CA SER A 454 -16.26 -3.59 -26.36
C SER A 454 -16.28 -4.11 -24.94
N LEU A 455 -17.47 -4.37 -24.39
CA LEU A 455 -17.66 -4.95 -23.07
C LEU A 455 -17.12 -6.38 -22.99
N LEU A 456 -17.45 -7.23 -23.97
CA LEU A 456 -16.94 -8.59 -24.05
C LEU A 456 -15.41 -8.61 -24.14
N VAL A 457 -14.83 -7.76 -24.98
CA VAL A 457 -13.38 -7.62 -25.09
C VAL A 457 -12.78 -7.11 -23.78
N ALA A 458 -13.43 -6.17 -23.09
CA ALA A 458 -12.99 -5.65 -21.79
C ALA A 458 -12.98 -6.75 -20.71
N VAL A 459 -14.01 -7.60 -20.65
CA VAL A 459 -14.05 -8.74 -19.71
C VAL A 459 -12.92 -9.73 -20.00
N MET A 460 -12.68 -10.04 -21.27
CA MET A 460 -11.57 -10.93 -21.66
C MET A 460 -10.21 -10.32 -21.35
N ALA A 461 -10.03 -9.02 -21.62
CA ALA A 461 -8.81 -8.30 -21.29
C ALA A 461 -8.58 -8.25 -19.78
N TRP A 462 -9.63 -7.97 -19.00
CA TRP A 462 -9.59 -8.05 -17.54
C TRP A 462 -9.11 -9.43 -17.06
N TRP A 463 -9.67 -10.51 -17.61
CA TRP A 463 -9.28 -11.87 -17.19
C TRP A 463 -7.80 -12.19 -17.48
N VAL A 464 -7.27 -11.70 -18.60
CA VAL A 464 -5.85 -11.85 -18.94
C VAL A 464 -4.97 -10.95 -18.05
N MET A 465 -5.38 -9.71 -17.81
CA MET A 465 -4.61 -8.73 -17.03
C MET A 465 -4.57 -9.08 -15.54
N THR A 466 -5.61 -9.69 -14.99
CA THR A 466 -5.70 -10.15 -13.59
C THR A 466 -5.11 -11.56 -13.40
N ASN A 467 -4.52 -12.15 -14.44
CA ASN A 467 -3.83 -13.43 -14.31
C ASN A 467 -2.49 -13.26 -13.58
N ARG A 468 -2.28 -14.02 -12.50
CA ARG A 468 -1.06 -13.98 -11.66
C ARG A 468 0.24 -14.10 -12.46
N TYR A 469 0.28 -14.92 -13.52
CA TYR A 469 1.47 -15.08 -14.34
C TYR A 469 1.76 -13.82 -15.17
N ILE A 470 0.72 -13.21 -15.73
CA ILE A 470 0.84 -11.99 -16.55
C ILE A 470 1.23 -10.81 -15.69
N GLU A 471 0.61 -10.65 -14.53
CA GLU A 471 0.95 -9.62 -13.56
C GLU A 471 2.42 -9.76 -13.11
N HIS A 472 2.83 -10.97 -12.72
CA HIS A 472 4.21 -11.26 -12.33
C HIS A 472 5.21 -10.92 -13.43
N TRP A 473 4.96 -11.37 -14.67
CA TRP A 473 5.85 -11.12 -15.80
C TRP A 473 5.95 -9.64 -16.16
N THR A 474 4.81 -8.96 -16.20
CA THR A 474 4.73 -7.57 -16.65
C THR A 474 5.40 -6.62 -15.64
N PHE A 475 5.34 -6.95 -14.34
CA PHE A 475 5.96 -6.17 -13.28
C PHE A 475 7.45 -6.49 -13.09
N ASN A 476 7.82 -7.78 -13.05
CA ASN A 476 9.22 -8.20 -12.84
C ASN A 476 10.09 -8.05 -14.07
N PHE A 477 9.50 -8.19 -15.25
CA PHE A 477 10.22 -8.13 -16.53
C PHE A 477 9.54 -7.15 -17.50
N PRO A 478 9.57 -5.83 -17.24
CA PRO A 478 9.03 -4.82 -18.17
C PRO A 478 9.62 -4.90 -19.58
N GLU A 479 10.78 -5.52 -19.75
CA GLU A 479 11.42 -5.76 -21.05
C GLU A 479 10.59 -6.67 -21.96
N LEU A 480 9.69 -7.48 -21.38
CA LEU A 480 8.70 -8.27 -22.13
C LEU A 480 7.71 -7.39 -22.91
N LEU A 481 7.57 -6.10 -22.59
CA LEU A 481 6.81 -5.15 -23.39
C LEU A 481 7.35 -5.03 -24.83
N LEU A 482 8.66 -5.22 -25.02
CA LEU A 482 9.27 -5.25 -26.37
C LEU A 482 8.84 -6.49 -27.15
N VAL A 483 8.72 -7.63 -26.46
CA VAL A 483 8.22 -8.89 -27.04
C VAL A 483 6.75 -8.73 -27.43
N LEU A 484 5.94 -8.17 -26.51
CA LEU A 484 4.53 -7.82 -26.76
C LEU A 484 4.38 -6.89 -27.97
N LEU A 485 5.21 -5.85 -28.06
CA LEU A 485 5.21 -4.91 -29.18
C LEU A 485 5.53 -5.63 -30.51
N GLY A 486 6.58 -6.45 -30.53
CA GLY A 486 6.93 -7.25 -31.71
C GLY A 486 5.79 -8.18 -32.14
N PHE A 487 5.12 -8.82 -31.17
CA PHE A 487 3.98 -9.69 -31.45
C PHE A 487 2.77 -8.90 -31.99
N ILE A 488 2.44 -7.75 -31.43
CA ILE A 488 1.39 -6.85 -31.93
C ILE A 488 1.68 -6.43 -33.38
N MET A 489 2.93 -6.11 -33.71
CA MET A 489 3.33 -5.74 -35.08
C MET A 489 3.15 -6.90 -36.08
N ILE A 490 3.47 -8.13 -35.67
CA ILE A 490 3.26 -9.33 -36.48
C ILE A 490 1.78 -9.55 -36.73
N VAL A 491 0.96 -9.51 -35.66
CA VAL A 491 -0.49 -9.68 -35.76
C VAL A 491 -1.12 -8.58 -36.61
N GLY A 492 -0.64 -7.35 -36.50
CA GLY A 492 -1.12 -6.21 -37.31
C GLY A 492 -0.91 -6.37 -38.82
N ASN A 493 0.05 -7.21 -39.24
CA ASN A 493 0.29 -7.53 -40.66
C ASN A 493 -0.46 -8.80 -41.14
N TYR A 494 -1.25 -9.42 -40.28
CA TYR A 494 -2.03 -10.59 -40.65
C TYR A 494 -3.13 -10.19 -41.65
N THR A 495 -3.13 -10.87 -42.80
CA THR A 495 -4.10 -10.64 -43.90
C THR A 495 -4.98 -11.86 -44.17
N GLY A 496 -4.94 -12.86 -43.29
CA GLY A 496 -5.79 -14.05 -43.42
C GLY A 496 -7.25 -13.77 -43.04
N PHE A 497 -8.13 -14.70 -43.37
CA PHE A 497 -9.56 -14.59 -43.08
C PHE A 497 -9.85 -14.59 -41.59
N ARG A 498 -10.84 -13.79 -41.18
CA ARG A 498 -11.33 -13.75 -39.79
C ARG A 498 -12.19 -14.98 -39.51
N LEU A 499 -12.18 -15.49 -38.28
CA LEU A 499 -13.03 -16.63 -37.86
C LEU A 499 -14.52 -16.34 -38.11
N GLY A 500 -14.97 -15.11 -37.86
CA GLY A 500 -16.34 -14.69 -38.17
C GLY A 500 -16.66 -14.68 -39.67
N GLU A 501 -15.66 -14.47 -40.53
CA GLU A 501 -15.82 -14.51 -41.99
C GLU A 501 -15.88 -15.95 -42.51
N LEU A 502 -15.09 -16.87 -41.94
CA LEU A 502 -15.16 -18.30 -42.27
C LEU A 502 -16.55 -18.89 -42.03
N ALA A 503 -17.23 -18.49 -40.94
CA ALA A 503 -18.60 -18.92 -40.65
C ALA A 503 -19.60 -18.43 -41.72
N ARG A 504 -19.42 -17.21 -42.25
CA ARG A 504 -20.27 -16.62 -43.29
C ARG A 504 -20.00 -17.24 -44.68
N PHE A 505 -18.73 -17.51 -45.01
CA PHE A 505 -18.36 -18.13 -46.30
C PHE A 505 -18.73 -19.61 -46.38
N ARG A 506 -18.91 -20.30 -45.25
CA ARG A 506 -19.43 -21.68 -45.24
C ARG A 506 -20.83 -21.80 -45.85
N GLN A 507 -21.61 -20.73 -45.87
CA GLN A 507 -22.94 -20.69 -46.50
C GLN A 507 -22.90 -20.41 -48.02
N LEU A 508 -21.78 -19.91 -48.54
CA LEU A 508 -21.58 -19.61 -49.97
C LEU A 508 -20.92 -20.76 -50.75
N VAL A 509 -20.36 -21.75 -50.05
CA VAL A 509 -19.69 -22.93 -50.64
C VAL A 509 -20.65 -24.15 -50.73
N ARG A 510 -21.95 -23.95 -50.53
CA ARG A 510 -22.95 -25.02 -50.58
C ARG A 510 -23.94 -24.85 -51.72
#